data_AF-A0A0J6WXF8-F1
#
_entry.id   AF-A0A0J6WXF8-F1
#
_cell.length_a   1.000
_cell.length_b   1.000
_cell.length_c   1.000
_cell.angle_alpha   90.00
_cell.angle_beta   90.00
_cell.angle_gamma   90.00
#
_symmetry.space_group_name_H-M   'P 1'
#
loop_
_entity.id
_entity.type
_entity.pdbx_description
1 polymer ?
#
loop_
_entity_poly.entity_id
_entity_poly.type
_entity_poly.pdbx_seq_one_letter_code
_entity_poly.pdbx_strand_id
1 'polypeptide(L)'
;MKRAAWFGGVLAVLLCQLAYASAAHTGGVHGRVTWQYSKFIEQRNMNGMPSSGLNIKALQDKEYARKRGDAGAKIELIPVTFDKNSITEDQERAWYRDNVPPPGKNIFFAPVNQDGYYEIYDVPAGDYMLLIVSRKSKETYTYPEKRMLRYIRNWEYFDYFVLAGGEYSLRKITIQAGKTLTADRNFEYTVTYGYVGNE
;
A
#
# COMPACT_ATOMS: atom_id res chain seq x y z
N MET A 1 -6.56 -55.28 -63.37
CA MET A 1 -5.19 -55.31 -62.81
C MET A 1 -4.52 -53.96 -63.06
N LYS A 2 -3.85 -53.42 -62.03
CA LYS A 2 -2.86 -52.30 -62.00
C LYS A 2 -3.36 -50.83 -62.00
N ARG A 3 -3.47 -50.30 -60.77
CA ARG A 3 -2.97 -49.03 -60.18
C ARG A 3 -2.69 -47.82 -61.10
N ALA A 4 -3.17 -46.65 -60.68
CA ALA A 4 -2.33 -45.48 -60.39
C ALA A 4 -3.09 -44.46 -59.50
N ALA A 5 -2.55 -44.23 -58.31
CA ALA A 5 -2.95 -43.17 -57.40
C ALA A 5 -2.12 -41.92 -57.70
N TRP A 6 -2.71 -40.73 -57.62
CA TRP A 6 -1.97 -39.47 -57.54
C TRP A 6 -2.54 -38.61 -56.42
N PHE A 7 -1.73 -38.45 -55.38
CA PHE A 7 -1.92 -37.54 -54.25
C PHE A 7 -1.54 -36.12 -54.69
N GLY A 8 -2.42 -35.16 -54.51
CA GLY A 8 -2.12 -33.74 -54.62
C GLY A 8 -2.59 -33.03 -53.36
N GLY A 9 -1.78 -33.08 -52.30
CA GLY A 9 -2.04 -32.36 -51.06
C GLY A 9 -1.91 -30.85 -51.27
N VAL A 10 -2.97 -30.11 -50.94
CA VAL A 10 -2.90 -28.65 -50.85
C VAL A 10 -2.33 -28.27 -49.49
N LEU A 11 -1.20 -27.58 -49.58
CA LEU A 11 -0.40 -26.97 -48.53
C LEU A 11 -1.26 -26.06 -47.65
N ALA A 12 -1.46 -26.42 -46.39
CA ALA A 12 -2.01 -25.53 -45.38
C ALA A 12 -0.94 -24.50 -44.98
N VAL A 13 -1.07 -23.27 -45.48
CA VAL A 13 -0.26 -22.15 -45.02
C VAL A 13 -0.74 -21.79 -43.61
N LEU A 14 0.01 -22.27 -42.61
CA LEU A 14 -0.11 -21.84 -41.22
C LEU A 14 0.34 -20.37 -41.16
N LEU A 15 -0.62 -19.44 -41.22
CA LEU A 15 -0.40 -18.05 -40.82
C LEU A 15 -0.15 -18.03 -39.32
N CYS A 16 1.12 -18.12 -38.94
CA CYS A 16 1.58 -17.81 -37.60
C CYS A 16 1.34 -16.31 -37.40
N GLN A 17 0.21 -15.95 -36.79
CA GLN A 17 -0.02 -14.59 -36.33
C GLN A 17 1.02 -14.30 -35.25
N LEU A 18 2.06 -13.56 -35.62
CA LEU A 18 2.91 -12.85 -34.69
C LEU A 18 2.00 -11.94 -33.85
N ALA A 19 1.70 -12.39 -32.63
CA ALA A 19 1.26 -11.51 -31.57
C ALA A 19 2.39 -10.49 -31.37
N TYR A 20 2.24 -9.32 -31.98
CA TYR A 20 2.96 -8.14 -31.55
C TYR A 20 2.58 -7.95 -30.08
N ALA A 21 3.48 -8.33 -29.18
CA ALA A 21 3.45 -7.82 -27.82
C ALA A 21 3.58 -6.30 -27.96
N SER A 22 2.48 -5.58 -27.86
CA SER A 22 2.53 -4.17 -27.55
C SER A 22 3.35 -4.09 -26.27
N ALA A 23 4.51 -3.40 -26.32
CA ALA A 23 5.23 -3.06 -25.11
C ALA A 23 4.20 -2.37 -24.21
N ALA A 24 3.76 -3.08 -23.17
CA ALA A 24 2.64 -2.61 -22.38
C ALA A 24 2.99 -1.21 -21.87
N HIS A 25 2.13 -0.22 -22.12
CA HIS A 25 2.28 1.14 -21.59
C HIS A 25 2.06 1.17 -20.06
N THR A 26 2.23 0.03 -19.40
CA THR A 26 2.05 -0.22 -17.99
C THR A 26 3.38 -0.56 -17.33
N GLY A 27 3.49 -0.21 -16.07
CA GLY A 27 4.55 -0.65 -15.18
C GLY A 27 3.93 -1.17 -13.89
N GLY A 28 4.71 -1.11 -12.81
CA GLY A 28 4.22 -1.51 -11.50
C GLY A 28 4.95 -0.83 -10.35
N VAL A 29 4.48 -1.10 -9.15
CA VAL A 29 5.14 -0.73 -7.91
C VAL A 29 5.01 -1.87 -6.91
N HIS A 30 6.07 -2.12 -6.16
CA HIS A 30 6.08 -3.08 -5.08
C HIS A 30 6.89 -2.54 -3.91
N GLY A 31 6.77 -3.17 -2.76
CA GLY A 31 7.59 -2.79 -1.60
C GLY A 31 7.21 -3.54 -0.35
N ARG A 32 7.87 -3.18 0.74
CA ARG A 32 7.55 -3.63 2.08
C ARG A 32 7.09 -2.47 2.95
N VAL A 33 5.93 -2.65 3.58
CA VAL A 33 5.45 -1.81 4.67
C VAL A 33 5.76 -2.52 5.98
N THR A 34 6.57 -1.86 6.80
CA THR A 34 7.02 -2.39 8.08
C THR A 34 6.75 -1.39 9.18
N TRP A 35 6.70 -1.89 10.41
CA TRP A 35 6.65 -1.06 11.60
C TRP A 35 7.63 -1.58 12.64
N GLN A 36 8.14 -0.68 13.46
CA GLN A 36 8.98 -0.98 14.61
C GLN A 36 8.64 -0.01 15.75
N TYR A 37 9.02 -0.35 16.98
CA TYR A 37 8.85 0.59 18.08
C TYR A 37 9.93 1.68 18.03
N SER A 38 9.58 2.93 18.33
CA SER A 38 10.50 4.09 18.28
C SER A 38 11.19 4.37 19.62
N LYS A 39 10.46 4.24 20.73
CA LYS A 39 10.92 4.56 22.09
C LYS A 39 10.04 3.94 23.17
N PHE A 40 10.65 3.50 24.28
CA PHE A 40 9.95 3.14 25.53
C PHE A 40 9.85 4.36 26.45
N ILE A 41 8.70 4.53 27.10
CA ILE A 41 8.60 5.34 28.32
C ILE A 41 8.75 4.37 29.49
N GLU A 42 9.80 4.55 30.29
CA GLU A 42 10.17 3.71 31.44
C GLU A 42 8.96 3.47 32.37
N GLN A 43 8.55 2.21 32.56
CA GLN A 43 7.64 1.85 33.65
C GLN A 43 8.41 1.99 34.97
N ARG A 44 8.01 2.99 35.74
CA ARG A 44 8.46 3.18 37.12
C ARG A 44 7.45 2.56 38.07
N ASN A 45 7.94 1.92 39.12
CA ASN A 45 7.06 1.52 40.21
C ASN A 45 6.51 2.76 40.93
N MET A 46 5.60 2.56 41.90
CA MET A 46 4.99 3.65 42.66
C MET A 46 6.00 4.57 43.37
N ASN A 47 7.26 4.13 43.52
CA ASN A 47 8.35 4.87 44.16
C ASN A 47 9.32 5.50 43.15
N GLY A 48 8.99 5.51 41.86
CA GLY A 48 9.84 6.10 40.82
C GLY A 48 11.06 5.25 40.44
N MET A 49 11.18 4.03 40.95
CA MET A 49 12.31 3.14 40.66
C MET A 49 12.02 2.22 39.46
N PRO A 50 13.07 1.85 38.68
CA PRO A 50 12.94 0.85 37.63
C PRO A 50 12.57 -0.51 38.23
N SER A 51 11.56 -1.19 37.69
CA SER A 51 11.23 -2.57 38.08
C SER A 51 12.28 -3.53 37.51
N SER A 52 13.15 -4.09 38.34
CA SER A 52 14.35 -4.87 37.94
C SER A 52 14.10 -6.38 37.80
N GLY A 53 14.77 -7.05 36.85
CA GLY A 53 14.83 -8.54 36.83
C GLY A 53 15.34 -9.27 35.57
N LEU A 54 15.83 -8.58 34.54
CA LEU A 54 16.53 -9.12 33.35
C LEU A 54 17.33 -7.93 32.76
N ASN A 55 18.27 -8.12 31.82
CA ASN A 55 18.72 -6.99 30.99
C ASN A 55 17.59 -6.61 30.01
N ILE A 56 16.50 -6.12 30.60
CA ILE A 56 15.27 -5.71 29.97
C ILE A 56 15.61 -4.70 28.88
N LYS A 57 16.59 -3.82 29.13
CA LYS A 57 17.10 -2.86 28.15
C LYS A 57 17.67 -3.53 26.89
N ALA A 58 18.52 -4.55 26.99
CA ALA A 58 19.09 -5.22 25.81
C ALA A 58 18.07 -6.10 25.04
N LEU A 59 17.12 -6.72 25.73
CA LEU A 59 16.02 -7.45 25.07
C LEU A 59 15.02 -6.49 24.43
N GLN A 60 14.77 -5.35 25.08
CA GLN A 60 13.98 -4.25 24.55
C GLN A 60 14.65 -3.68 23.31
N ASP A 61 15.92 -3.28 23.35
CA ASP A 61 16.63 -2.68 22.21
C ASP A 61 16.54 -3.58 20.96
N LYS A 62 16.66 -4.90 21.13
CA LYS A 62 16.45 -5.88 20.06
C LYS A 62 15.01 -5.91 19.56
N GLU A 63 14.03 -5.85 20.44
CA GLU A 63 12.61 -5.85 20.09
C GLU A 63 12.13 -4.49 19.50
N TYR A 64 12.80 -3.38 19.84
CA TYR A 64 12.63 -2.05 19.25
C TYR A 64 13.21 -1.99 17.84
N ALA A 65 14.42 -2.51 17.64
CA ALA A 65 15.08 -2.55 16.33
C ALA A 65 14.45 -3.57 15.37
N ARG A 66 13.61 -4.49 15.87
CA ARG A 66 12.97 -5.52 15.05
C ARG A 66 11.82 -4.93 14.25
N LYS A 67 12.04 -4.79 12.94
CA LYS A 67 10.99 -4.52 11.96
C LYS A 67 10.06 -5.72 11.82
N ARG A 68 8.76 -5.44 11.81
CA ARG A 68 7.70 -6.41 11.58
C ARG A 68 6.89 -5.97 10.36
N GLY A 69 6.38 -6.94 9.60
CA GLY A 69 5.44 -6.65 8.51
C GLY A 69 4.20 -5.92 9.05
N ASP A 70 3.76 -4.89 8.34
CA ASP A 70 2.50 -4.21 8.63
C ASP A 70 1.36 -4.86 7.87
N ALA A 71 1.02 -6.09 8.30
CA ALA A 71 -0.04 -6.87 7.69
C ALA A 71 -1.38 -6.11 7.76
N GLY A 72 -1.99 -5.90 6.60
CA GLY A 72 -3.22 -5.12 6.47
C GLY A 72 -3.05 -3.61 6.47
N ALA A 73 -1.83 -3.09 6.31
CA ALA A 73 -1.64 -1.71 5.88
C ALA A 73 -2.39 -1.44 4.56
N LYS A 74 -2.82 -0.20 4.36
CA LYS A 74 -3.57 0.20 3.15
C LYS A 74 -2.62 0.81 2.14
N ILE A 75 -2.67 0.32 0.90
CA ILE A 75 -1.88 0.84 -0.23
C ILE A 75 -2.84 1.37 -1.27
N GLU A 76 -2.70 2.64 -1.65
CA GLU A 76 -3.47 3.24 -2.74
C GLU A 76 -2.56 4.02 -3.68
N LEU A 77 -2.78 3.86 -4.99
CA LEU A 77 -2.27 4.75 -6.02
C LEU A 77 -3.40 5.62 -6.55
N ILE A 78 -3.21 6.93 -6.49
CA ILE A 78 -4.16 7.92 -6.99
C ILE A 78 -3.45 8.74 -8.07
N PRO A 79 -3.94 8.81 -9.32
CA PRO A 79 -3.30 9.63 -10.35
C PRO A 79 -3.18 11.08 -9.89
N VAL A 80 -2.05 11.74 -10.17
CA VAL A 80 -1.87 13.16 -9.82
C VAL A 80 -2.88 14.06 -10.55
N THR A 81 -3.41 13.58 -11.67
CA THR A 81 -4.45 14.22 -12.50
C THR A 81 -5.87 13.90 -12.05
N PHE A 82 -6.06 13.08 -11.02
CA PHE A 82 -7.39 12.72 -10.52
C PHE A 82 -8.15 13.97 -10.04
N ASP A 83 -9.34 14.17 -10.61
CA ASP A 83 -10.30 15.17 -10.15
C ASP A 83 -11.30 14.54 -9.19
N LYS A 84 -11.23 14.93 -7.93
CA LYS A 84 -12.11 14.48 -6.85
C LYS A 84 -13.59 14.79 -7.08
N ASN A 85 -13.92 15.78 -7.91
CA ASN A 85 -15.29 16.14 -8.24
C ASN A 85 -15.85 15.34 -9.42
N SER A 86 -15.03 14.51 -10.06
CA SER A 86 -15.41 13.71 -11.23
C SER A 86 -16.06 12.36 -10.89
N ILE A 87 -16.32 12.10 -9.61
CA ILE A 87 -16.97 10.89 -9.09
C ILE A 87 -18.26 11.24 -8.33
N THR A 88 -19.21 10.31 -8.32
CA THR A 88 -20.44 10.45 -7.54
C THR A 88 -20.19 10.17 -6.05
N GLU A 89 -21.14 10.57 -5.18
CA GLU A 89 -21.11 10.20 -3.76
C GLU A 89 -21.12 8.70 -3.54
N ASP A 90 -21.85 7.93 -4.35
CA ASP A 90 -21.89 6.48 -4.21
C ASP A 90 -20.54 5.83 -4.55
N GLN A 91 -19.88 6.34 -5.60
CA GLN A 91 -18.52 5.91 -5.98
C GLN A 91 -17.50 6.28 -4.90
N GLU A 92 -17.61 7.47 -4.32
CA GLU A 92 -16.75 7.90 -3.20
C GLU A 92 -16.93 7.01 -1.97
N ARG A 93 -18.18 6.69 -1.59
CA ARG A 93 -18.45 5.81 -0.45
C ARG A 93 -17.92 4.40 -0.68
N ALA A 94 -18.15 3.84 -1.86
CA ALA A 94 -17.63 2.52 -2.24
C ALA A 94 -16.09 2.48 -2.27
N TRP A 95 -15.46 3.56 -2.73
CA TRP A 95 -14.00 3.70 -2.69
C TRP A 95 -13.48 3.68 -1.24
N TYR A 96 -13.95 4.61 -0.40
CA TYR A 96 -13.35 4.78 0.93
C TYR A 96 -13.64 3.60 1.85
N ARG A 97 -14.87 3.07 1.83
CA ARG A 97 -15.32 2.02 2.74
C ARG A 97 -15.01 0.61 2.23
N ASP A 98 -15.24 0.36 0.95
CA ASP A 98 -15.27 -1.01 0.40
C ASP A 98 -14.04 -1.31 -0.48
N ASN A 99 -13.09 -0.37 -0.60
CA ASN A 99 -11.90 -0.45 -1.46
C ASN A 99 -12.22 -0.70 -2.94
N VAL A 100 -13.37 -0.19 -3.40
CA VAL A 100 -13.79 -0.30 -4.80
C VAL A 100 -13.39 0.98 -5.54
N PRO A 101 -12.38 0.95 -6.43
CA PRO A 101 -11.98 2.15 -7.16
C PRO A 101 -13.13 2.66 -8.04
N PRO A 102 -13.33 3.98 -8.13
CA PRO A 102 -14.27 4.54 -9.09
C PRO A 102 -13.88 4.13 -10.53
N PRO A 103 -14.83 3.66 -11.36
CA PRO A 103 -14.53 3.15 -12.70
C PRO A 103 -13.80 4.18 -13.59
N GLY A 104 -12.76 3.74 -14.29
CA GLY A 104 -12.01 4.57 -15.24
C GLY A 104 -11.16 5.67 -14.60
N LYS A 105 -11.01 5.71 -13.27
CA LYS A 105 -10.20 6.72 -12.58
C LYS A 105 -8.75 6.30 -12.32
N ASN A 106 -8.36 5.10 -12.74
CA ASN A 106 -7.00 4.57 -12.56
C ASN A 106 -6.51 4.67 -11.11
N ILE A 107 -7.40 4.39 -10.15
CA ILE A 107 -7.07 4.24 -8.73
C ILE A 107 -6.83 2.76 -8.48
N PHE A 108 -5.71 2.43 -7.84
CA PHE A 108 -5.28 1.05 -7.63
C PHE A 108 -5.01 0.77 -6.15
N PHE A 109 -5.22 -0.48 -5.74
CA PHE A 109 -4.98 -0.96 -4.39
C PHE A 109 -4.08 -2.19 -4.42
N ALA A 110 -3.37 -2.43 -3.32
CA ALA A 110 -2.73 -3.71 -3.07
C ALA A 110 -3.03 -4.22 -1.66
N PRO A 111 -3.33 -5.52 -1.49
CA PRO A 111 -3.27 -6.14 -0.19
C PRO A 111 -1.82 -6.22 0.29
N VAL A 112 -1.62 -6.09 1.59
CA VAL A 112 -0.32 -6.26 2.25
C VAL A 112 -0.31 -7.59 2.99
N ASN A 113 0.65 -8.45 2.66
CA ASN A 113 0.75 -9.77 3.28
C ASN A 113 1.35 -9.72 4.71
N GLN A 114 1.49 -10.88 5.35
CA GLN A 114 1.99 -10.97 6.74
C GLN A 114 3.41 -10.42 6.93
N ASP A 115 4.25 -10.50 5.89
CA ASP A 115 5.62 -9.98 5.91
C ASP A 115 5.69 -8.48 5.55
N GLY A 116 4.55 -7.84 5.29
CA GLY A 116 4.47 -6.45 4.89
C GLY A 116 4.66 -6.21 3.40
N TYR A 117 4.79 -7.25 2.57
CA TYR A 117 4.97 -7.10 1.13
C TYR A 117 3.66 -6.74 0.44
N TYR A 118 3.75 -5.85 -0.54
CA TYR A 118 2.65 -5.46 -1.42
C TYR A 118 3.15 -5.27 -2.85
N GLU A 119 2.22 -5.37 -3.81
CA GLU A 119 2.53 -5.18 -5.21
C GLU A 119 1.29 -4.78 -6.02
N ILE A 120 1.50 -3.86 -6.97
CA ILE A 120 0.51 -3.42 -7.95
C ILE A 120 1.17 -3.51 -9.33
N TYR A 121 0.62 -4.36 -10.19
CA TYR A 121 1.05 -4.53 -11.57
C TYR A 121 0.10 -3.83 -12.55
N ASP A 122 0.50 -3.78 -13.81
CA ASP A 122 -0.31 -3.29 -14.93
C ASP A 122 -0.86 -1.86 -14.72
N VAL A 123 -0.09 -1.03 -14.03
CA VAL A 123 -0.44 0.38 -13.79
C VAL A 123 -0.01 1.21 -14.99
N PRO A 124 -0.90 1.97 -15.65
CA PRO A 124 -0.54 2.84 -16.76
C PRO A 124 0.58 3.80 -16.38
N ALA A 125 1.57 3.97 -17.26
CA ALA A 125 2.68 4.89 -17.05
C ALA A 125 2.17 6.31 -16.80
N GLY A 126 2.75 6.99 -15.81
CA GLY A 126 2.28 8.29 -15.37
C GLY A 126 2.66 8.60 -13.92
N ASP A 127 2.22 9.77 -13.47
CA ASP A 127 2.48 10.25 -12.11
C ASP A 127 1.32 9.92 -11.17
N TYR A 128 1.65 9.31 -10.03
CA TYR A 128 0.70 8.90 -9.01
C TYR A 128 1.12 9.40 -7.64
N MET A 129 0.14 9.67 -6.79
CA MET A 129 0.33 9.73 -5.36
C MET A 129 0.23 8.31 -4.80
N LEU A 130 1.30 7.85 -4.17
CA LEU A 130 1.32 6.63 -3.38
C LEU A 130 0.96 6.99 -1.94
N LEU A 131 -0.22 6.53 -1.52
CA LEU A 131 -0.70 6.56 -0.15
C LEU A 131 -0.42 5.20 0.49
N ILE A 132 0.26 5.22 1.63
CA ILE A 132 0.47 4.05 2.49
C ILE A 132 -0.03 4.42 3.88
N VAL A 133 -1.03 3.71 4.39
CA VAL A 133 -1.58 3.89 5.74
C VAL A 133 -1.21 2.68 6.59
N SER A 134 -0.55 2.93 7.71
CA SER A 134 -0.20 1.89 8.68
C SER A 134 -1.44 1.42 9.43
N ARG A 135 -1.54 0.10 9.66
CA ARG A 135 -2.56 -0.44 10.57
C ARG A 135 -2.07 -0.47 12.02
N LYS A 136 -0.76 -0.34 12.22
CA LYS A 136 -0.07 -0.58 13.51
C LYS A 136 0.41 0.70 14.17
N SER A 137 1.01 1.61 13.40
CA SER A 137 1.37 2.94 13.89
C SER A 137 0.13 3.83 13.91
N LYS A 138 -0.08 4.50 15.04
CA LYS A 138 -1.17 5.47 15.21
C LYS A 138 -0.60 6.87 15.10
N GLU A 139 -1.30 7.71 14.36
CA GLU A 139 -0.90 9.10 14.18
C GLU A 139 -0.95 9.80 15.55
N THR A 140 0.20 10.24 16.06
CA THR A 140 0.30 10.97 17.33
C THR A 140 0.17 12.48 17.11
N TYR A 141 0.19 12.92 15.85
CA TYR A 141 0.30 14.31 15.43
C TYR A 141 -0.45 14.53 14.12
N THR A 142 -1.45 15.41 14.12
CA THR A 142 -2.26 15.77 12.94
C THR A 142 -1.37 16.34 11.82
N TYR A 143 -1.18 15.62 10.71
CA TYR A 143 -0.39 16.07 9.55
C TYR A 143 -1.23 16.27 8.27
N PRO A 144 -0.76 17.09 7.32
CA PRO A 144 -1.47 18.25 6.81
C PRO A 144 -2.51 17.86 5.75
N GLU A 145 -3.78 17.90 6.17
CA GLU A 145 -5.01 17.93 5.37
C GLU A 145 -4.78 18.47 3.94
N LYS A 146 -4.10 19.64 3.83
CA LYS A 146 -3.87 20.39 2.58
C LYS A 146 -3.34 19.59 1.39
N ARG A 147 -2.47 18.58 1.57
CA ARG A 147 -1.97 17.79 0.41
C ARG A 147 -2.97 16.73 -0.05
N MET A 148 -3.63 16.07 0.90
CA MET A 148 -4.68 15.09 0.62
C MET A 148 -5.95 15.76 0.07
N LEU A 149 -6.31 16.96 0.55
CA LEU A 149 -7.50 17.71 0.12
C LEU A 149 -7.55 17.98 -1.38
N ARG A 150 -6.43 17.89 -2.11
CA ARG A 150 -6.45 17.95 -3.58
C ARG A 150 -7.19 16.77 -4.22
N TYR A 151 -7.12 15.60 -3.59
CA TYR A 151 -7.62 14.33 -4.11
C TYR A 151 -8.87 13.84 -3.39
N ILE A 152 -9.15 14.39 -2.19
CA ILE A 152 -10.22 13.94 -1.31
C ILE A 152 -11.29 15.03 -1.23
N ARG A 153 -12.55 14.64 -1.50
CA ARG A 153 -13.69 15.56 -1.49
C ARG A 153 -14.36 15.55 -0.12
N ASN A 154 -14.68 14.38 0.43
CA ASN A 154 -15.15 14.25 1.82
C ASN A 154 -14.02 13.81 2.77
N TRP A 155 -13.38 14.78 3.42
CA TRP A 155 -12.26 14.53 4.33
C TRP A 155 -12.66 13.69 5.55
N GLU A 156 -13.77 14.02 6.21
CA GLU A 156 -14.21 13.32 7.41
C GLU A 156 -14.50 11.83 7.13
N TYR A 157 -15.16 11.54 6.02
CA TYR A 157 -15.43 10.16 5.62
C TYR A 157 -14.14 9.42 5.24
N PHE A 158 -13.21 10.10 4.56
CA PHE A 158 -11.91 9.54 4.22
C PHE A 158 -11.08 9.24 5.48
N ASP A 159 -11.00 10.17 6.42
CA ASP A 159 -10.28 10.00 7.68
C ASP A 159 -10.86 8.81 8.45
N TYR A 160 -12.19 8.71 8.56
CA TYR A 160 -12.83 7.63 9.29
C TYR A 160 -12.61 6.24 8.67
N PHE A 161 -12.77 6.09 7.34
CA PHE A 161 -12.74 4.78 6.68
C PHE A 161 -11.39 4.39 6.07
N VAL A 162 -10.56 5.37 5.68
CA VAL A 162 -9.28 5.13 5.00
C VAL A 162 -8.11 5.27 5.97
N LEU A 163 -8.04 6.38 6.72
CA LEU A 163 -6.96 6.59 7.67
C LEU A 163 -7.18 5.81 8.97
N ALA A 164 -8.40 5.87 9.53
CA ALA A 164 -8.81 5.19 10.77
C ALA A 164 -7.79 5.39 11.93
N GLY A 165 -7.25 6.60 12.02
CA GLY A 165 -6.21 7.00 12.98
C GLY A 165 -4.83 6.36 12.74
N GLY A 166 -4.62 5.71 11.61
CA GLY A 166 -3.33 5.15 11.20
C GLY A 166 -2.37 6.23 10.72
N GLU A 167 -1.10 6.13 11.10
CA GLU A 167 -0.06 6.98 10.51
C GLU A 167 0.06 6.70 9.01
N TYR A 168 0.19 7.73 8.19
CA TYR A 168 0.24 7.58 6.74
C TYR A 168 1.46 8.27 6.11
N SER A 169 1.82 7.80 4.92
CA SER A 169 2.79 8.42 4.03
C SER A 169 2.12 8.70 2.70
N LEU A 170 2.20 9.95 2.24
CA LEU A 170 1.73 10.37 0.92
C LEU A 170 2.90 10.95 0.13
N ARG A 171 3.30 10.28 -0.96
CA ARG A 171 4.40 10.75 -1.83
C ARG A 171 4.07 10.58 -3.31
N LYS A 172 4.57 11.50 -4.13
CA LYS A 172 4.52 11.36 -5.58
C LYS A 172 5.50 10.29 -6.04
N ILE A 173 5.07 9.40 -6.92
CA ILE A 173 5.89 8.43 -7.65
C ILE A 173 5.58 8.52 -9.14
N THR A 174 6.50 8.04 -9.97
CA THR A 174 6.31 7.97 -11.43
C THR A 174 6.42 6.52 -11.87
N ILE A 175 5.34 5.98 -12.43
CA ILE A 175 5.30 4.65 -13.04
C ILE A 175 5.80 4.77 -14.47
N GLN A 176 6.78 3.94 -14.83
CA GLN A 176 7.37 3.89 -16.17
C GLN A 176 6.94 2.59 -16.86
N ALA A 177 6.65 2.66 -18.15
CA ALA A 177 6.31 1.48 -18.94
C ALA A 177 7.42 0.41 -18.87
N GLY A 178 7.04 -0.84 -18.64
CA GLY A 178 7.94 -1.98 -18.54
C GLY A 178 8.84 -2.01 -17.30
N LYS A 179 8.59 -1.16 -16.28
CA LYS A 179 9.37 -1.14 -15.04
C LYS A 179 8.50 -1.28 -13.80
N THR A 180 9.03 -1.97 -12.80
CA THR A 180 8.47 -2.05 -11.45
C THR A 180 9.32 -1.21 -10.50
N LEU A 181 8.71 -0.22 -9.87
CA LEU A 181 9.36 0.65 -8.88
C LEU A 181 9.32 0.00 -7.49
N THR A 182 10.46 -0.01 -6.78
CA THR A 182 10.48 -0.37 -5.36
C THR A 182 10.18 0.85 -4.49
N ALA A 183 9.22 0.71 -3.56
CA ALA A 183 8.71 1.80 -2.75
C ALA A 183 8.42 1.39 -1.30
N ASP A 184 9.47 1.03 -0.56
CA ASP A 184 9.35 0.64 0.85
C ASP A 184 8.89 1.79 1.78
N ARG A 185 8.29 1.41 2.92
CA ARG A 185 7.95 2.30 4.03
C ARG A 185 8.13 1.59 5.38
N ASN A 186 8.89 2.21 6.28
CA ASN A 186 8.96 1.81 7.69
C ASN A 186 8.28 2.88 8.55
N PHE A 187 7.37 2.45 9.42
CA PHE A 187 6.71 3.26 10.42
C PHE A 187 7.34 3.06 11.80
N GLU A 188 7.31 4.10 12.61
CA GLU A 188 7.90 4.10 13.95
C GLU A 188 6.82 4.41 14.97
N TYR A 189 6.56 3.44 15.86
CA TYR A 189 5.49 3.53 16.83
C TYR A 189 6.01 3.84 18.24
N THR A 190 5.54 4.94 18.82
CA THR A 190 5.85 5.30 20.21
C THR A 190 4.83 4.67 21.14
N VAL A 191 5.29 3.89 22.12
CA VAL A 191 4.41 3.33 23.16
C VAL A 191 4.27 4.35 24.29
N THR A 192 3.08 4.93 24.44
CA THR A 192 2.75 5.77 25.60
C THR A 192 2.02 4.92 26.64
N TYR A 193 2.70 4.53 27.72
CA TYR A 193 2.02 3.93 28.88
C TYR A 193 1.44 5.05 29.75
N GLY A 194 0.11 5.18 29.79
CA GLY A 194 -0.59 5.95 30.81
C GLY A 194 -0.63 5.17 32.13
N TYR A 195 -0.52 5.87 33.25
CA TYR A 195 -0.72 5.30 34.58
C TYR A 195 -2.09 4.62 34.67
N VAL A 196 -2.12 3.33 35.01
CA VAL A 196 -3.34 2.66 35.50
C VAL A 196 -3.36 2.90 37.01
N GLY A 197 -3.89 4.05 37.42
CA GLY A 197 -4.37 4.21 38.80
C GLY A 197 -5.60 3.33 38.93
N ASN A 198 -5.48 2.23 39.67
CA ASN A 198 -6.68 1.54 40.15
C ASN A 198 -7.37 2.51 41.13
N GLU A 199 -8.59 2.93 40.79
CA GLU A 199 -9.55 3.44 41.77
C GLU A 199 -9.96 2.31 42.73
#